data_AF-A0A3N5VS86-F1
#
_entry.id   AF-A0A3N5VS86-F1
#
_cell.length_a   1.000
_cell.length_b   1.000
_cell.length_c   1.000
_cell.angle_alpha   90.00
_cell.angle_beta   90.00
_cell.angle_gamma   90.00
#
_symmetry.space_group_name_H-M   'P 1'
#
loop_
_entity.id
_entity.type
_entity.pdbx_description
1 polymer ?
#
loop_
_entity_poly.entity_id
_entity_poly.type
_entity_poly.pdbx_seq_one_letter_code
_entity_poly.pdbx_strand_id
1 'polypeptide(L)' 'MAPSPKKAAALRRLLKEEEILLAPGCFNALSACLIEQAGFKAIYVSGAAVAGNFLGYPDIGLTTMSEVLENARNIV' A
#
# COMPACT_ATOMS: atom_id res chain seq x y z
N MET A 1 -12.98 -16.63 17.08
CA MET A 1 -12.78 -15.38 16.30
C MET A 1 -12.68 -15.78 14.83
N ALA A 2 -13.66 -15.42 14.00
CA ALA A 2 -13.64 -15.80 12.59
C ALA A 2 -12.39 -15.19 11.90
N PRO A 3 -11.73 -15.90 10.98
CA PRO A 3 -10.60 -15.32 10.24
C PRO A 3 -11.08 -14.06 9.51
N SER A 4 -10.38 -12.95 9.72
CA SER A 4 -10.67 -11.71 9.01
C SER A 4 -10.69 -11.98 7.50
N PRO A 5 -11.67 -11.47 6.74
CA PRO A 5 -11.69 -11.67 5.29
C PRO A 5 -10.34 -11.25 4.69
N LYS A 6 -9.74 -12.12 3.85
CA LYS A 6 -8.43 -11.84 3.24
C LYS A 6 -8.50 -10.47 2.54
N LYS A 7 -7.56 -9.56 2.81
CA LYS A 7 -7.49 -8.21 2.18
C LYS A 7 -7.63 -8.28 0.65
N ALA A 8 -7.08 -9.31 0.02
CA ALA A 8 -7.24 -9.58 -1.41
C ALA A 8 -8.70 -9.82 -1.86
N ALA A 9 -9.52 -10.49 -1.06
CA ALA A 9 -10.95 -10.68 -1.36
C ALA A 9 -11.74 -9.37 -1.23
N ALA A 10 -11.42 -8.54 -0.24
CA ALA A 10 -12.00 -7.21 -0.08
C ALA A 10 -11.67 -6.30 -1.28
N LEU A 11 -10.40 -6.27 -1.72
CA LEU A 11 -9.98 -5.52 -2.90
C LEU A 11 -10.70 -6.00 -4.17
N ARG A 12 -10.83 -7.33 -4.37
CA ARG A 12 -11.59 -7.89 -5.50
C ARG A 12 -13.06 -7.48 -5.51
N ARG A 13 -13.67 -7.25 -4.34
CA ARG A 13 -15.04 -6.74 -4.24
C ARG A 13 -15.09 -5.28 -4.68
N LEU A 14 -14.21 -4.44 -4.12
CA LEU A 14 -14.13 -3.02 -4.44
C LEU A 14 -13.88 -2.77 -5.95
N LEU A 15 -13.01 -3.56 -6.57
CA LEU A 15 -12.71 -3.45 -8.02
C LEU A 15 -13.88 -3.87 -8.93
N LYS A 16 -14.94 -4.49 -8.40
CA LYS A 16 -16.15 -4.87 -9.15
C LYS A 16 -17.28 -3.84 -8.98
N GLU A 17 -17.12 -2.88 -8.08
CA GLU A 17 -18.10 -1.81 -7.90
C GLU A 17 -18.02 -0.84 -9.09
N GLU A 18 -19.11 -0.14 -9.39
CA GLU A 18 -19.15 0.86 -10.47
C GLU A 18 -18.40 2.14 -10.10
N GLU A 19 -18.17 2.36 -8.80
CA GLU A 19 -17.44 3.51 -8.26
C GLU A 19 -15.94 3.40 -8.56
N ILE A 20 -15.31 4.52 -8.96
CA ILE A 20 -13.86 4.58 -9.13
C ILE A 20 -13.18 4.39 -7.76
N LEU A 21 -12.44 3.30 -7.62
CA LEU A 21 -11.64 3.06 -6.42
C LEU A 21 -10.39 3.94 -6.40
N LEU A 22 -10.41 4.98 -5.57
CA LEU A 22 -9.23 5.80 -5.28
C LEU A 22 -8.29 5.05 -4.32
N ALA A 23 -7.02 4.95 -4.71
CA ALA A 23 -5.95 4.35 -3.90
C ALA A 23 -4.75 5.30 -3.82
N PRO A 24 -4.72 6.23 -2.85
CA PRO A 24 -3.61 7.17 -2.69
C PRO A 24 -2.28 6.46 -2.41
N GLY A 25 -1.20 7.05 -2.91
CA GLY A 25 0.16 6.56 -2.70
C GLY A 25 0.61 6.74 -1.25
N CYS A 26 1.18 5.69 -0.67
CA CYS A 26 1.80 5.67 0.64
C CYS A 26 3.18 5.01 0.55
N PHE A 27 4.03 5.26 1.55
CA PHE A 27 5.37 4.70 1.62
C PHE A 27 5.79 4.27 3.03
N ASN A 28 5.01 4.59 4.06
CA ASN A 28 5.21 4.13 5.44
C ASN A 28 3.87 3.97 6.18
N ALA A 29 3.90 3.35 7.37
CA ALA A 29 2.71 3.11 8.17
C ALA A 29 1.93 4.40 8.50
N LEU A 30 2.64 5.49 8.81
CA LEU A 30 2.01 6.76 9.16
C LEU A 30 1.17 7.32 8.01
N SER A 31 1.71 7.34 6.79
CA SER A 31 0.98 7.77 5.60
C SER A 31 -0.25 6.89 5.32
N ALA A 32 -0.15 5.58 5.55
CA ALA A 32 -1.28 4.67 5.43
C ALA A 32 -2.39 4.97 6.46
N CYS A 33 -2.03 5.21 7.73
CA CYS A 33 -2.99 5.61 8.76
C CYS A 33 -3.70 6.92 8.42
N LEU A 34 -2.98 7.90 7.88
CA LEU A 34 -3.59 9.18 7.47
C LEU A 34 -4.58 8.99 6.30
N ILE A 35 -4.23 8.14 5.33
CA ILE A 35 -5.12 7.83 4.20
C ILE A 35 -6.38 7.09 4.68
N GLU A 36 -6.24 6.15 5.61
CA GLU A 36 -7.37 5.46 6.24
C GLU A 36 -8.27 6.44 7.00
N GLN A 37 -7.69 7.33 7.81
CA GLN A 37 -8.42 8.36 8.55
C GLN A 37 -9.14 9.36 7.63
N ALA A 38 -8.60 9.61 6.44
CA ALA A 38 -9.25 10.41 5.40
C ALA A 38 -10.40 9.68 4.69
N GLY A 39 -10.68 8.42 5.03
CA GLY A 39 -11.84 7.66 4.56
C GLY A 39 -11.62 6.86 3.26
N PHE A 40 -10.38 6.72 2.80
CA PHE A 40 -10.09 5.93 1.61
C PHE A 40 -10.17 4.43 1.89
N LYS A 41 -10.72 3.68 0.93
CA LYS A 41 -10.92 2.23 1.03
C LYS A 41 -9.68 1.40 0.64
N ALA A 42 -8.66 2.05 0.07
CA ALA A 42 -7.45 1.41 -0.43
C ALA A 42 -6.25 2.37 -0.41
N ILE A 43 -5.06 1.77 -0.42
CA ILE A 43 -3.77 2.46 -0.54
C ILE A 43 -2.97 1.79 -1.66
N TYR A 44 -2.05 2.55 -2.26
CA TYR A 44 -1.03 2.04 -3.17
C TYR A 44 0.35 2.24 -2.52
N VAL A 45 1.19 1.21 -2.48
CA VAL A 45 2.57 1.34 -2.02
C VAL A 45 3.43 1.76 -3.21
N SER A 46 3.90 3.01 -3.22
CA SER A 46 4.67 3.56 -4.33
C SER A 46 6.11 3.05 -4.34
N GLY A 47 6.52 2.40 -5.44
CA GLY A 47 7.90 1.91 -5.61
C GLY A 47 8.93 3.04 -5.54
N ALA A 48 8.67 4.15 -6.23
CA ALA A 48 9.52 5.35 -6.18
C ALA A 48 9.69 5.89 -4.75
N ALA A 49 8.59 5.90 -3.98
CA ALA A 49 8.63 6.38 -2.61
C ALA A 49 9.31 5.38 -1.66
N VAL A 50 9.22 4.07 -1.92
CA VAL A 50 10.03 3.05 -1.22
C VAL A 50 11.51 3.27 -1.52
N ALA A 51 11.89 3.39 -2.80
CA ALA A 51 13.27 3.65 -3.20
C ALA A 51 13.81 4.92 -2.51
N GLY A 52 13.11 6.05 -2.67
CA GLY A 52 13.57 7.34 -2.18
C GLY A 52 13.48 7.53 -0.66
N ASN A 53 12.36 7.17 -0.03
CA ASN A 53 12.10 7.49 1.38
C ASN A 53 12.47 6.35 2.35
N PHE A 54 12.35 5.09 1.93
CA PHE A 54 12.66 3.95 2.78
C PHE A 54 14.13 3.52 2.64
N LEU A 55 14.68 3.53 1.42
CA LEU A 55 16.04 3.03 1.14
C LEU A 55 17.06 4.13 0.82
N GLY A 56 16.62 5.33 0.45
CA GLY A 56 17.50 6.42 0.02
C GLY A 56 18.11 6.21 -1.39
N TYR A 57 17.50 5.36 -2.21
CA TYR A 57 17.91 5.09 -3.59
C TYR A 57 17.15 5.96 -4.60
N PRO A 58 17.75 6.25 -5.77
CA PRO A 58 16.98 6.68 -6.93
C PRO A 58 16.10 5.54 -7.47
N ASP A 59 14.91 5.88 -8.00
CA ASP A 59 13.98 4.90 -8.59
C ASP A 59 14.41 4.48 -10.00
N ILE A 60 15.48 3.68 -10.07
CA ILE A 60 16.07 3.16 -11.31
C ILE A 60 16.23 1.63 -11.25
N GLY A 61 15.42 0.95 -10.43
CA GLY A 61 15.43 -0.51 -10.31
C GLY A 61 16.51 -1.10 -9.39
N LEU A 62 17.09 -0.30 -8.50
CA LEU A 62 18.04 -0.80 -7.49
C LEU A 62 17.36 -1.56 -6.33
N THR A 63 16.06 -1.35 -6.14
CA THR A 63 15.29 -1.98 -5.07
C THR A 63 15.12 -3.48 -5.30
N THR A 64 15.29 -4.27 -4.24
CA THR A 64 15.06 -5.72 -4.24
C THR A 64 13.65 -6.07 -3.77
N MET A 65 13.20 -7.28 -4.11
CA MET A 65 11.91 -7.80 -3.62
C MET A 65 11.84 -7.89 -2.10
N SER A 66 12.95 -8.24 -1.45
CA SER A 66 13.02 -8.36 0.02
C SER A 66 12.79 -7.01 0.71
N GLU A 67 13.42 -5.94 0.20
CA GLU A 67 13.26 -4.59 0.74
C GLU A 67 11.83 -4.07 0.54
N VAL A 68 11.24 -4.30 -0.64
CA VAL A 68 9.84 -3.92 -0.91
C VAL A 68 8.88 -4.68 0.01
N LEU A 69 9.11 -5.99 0.22
CA LEU A 69 8.31 -6.80 1.13
C LEU A 69 8.43 -6.35 2.58
N GLU A 70 9.63 -5.97 3.02
CA GLU A 70 9.86 -5.43 4.36
C GLU A 70 9.06 -4.15 4.58
N ASN A 71 9.14 -3.20 3.65
CA ASN A 71 8.35 -1.98 3.76
C ASN A 71 6.84 -2.25 3.72
N ALA A 72 6.38 -3.14 2.84
CA ALA A 72 4.97 -3.50 2.76
C ALA A 72 4.45 -4.12 4.06
N ARG A 73 5.24 -4.98 4.74
CA ARG A 73 4.89 -5.56 6.05
C ARG A 73 4.75 -4.51 7.14
N ASN A 74 5.50 -3.41 7.07
CA ASN A 74 5.35 -2.31 8.02
C ASN A 74 4.06 -1.52 7.80
N ILE A 75 3.46 -1.59 6.60
CA ILE A 75 2.26 -0.84 6.23
C ILE A 75 0.97 -1.62 6.47
N VAL A 76 0.94 -2.95 6.28
CA VAL A 76 -0.31 -3.77 6.30
C VAL A 76 -0.27 -4.99 7.20
#